data_AF-A0A3S4HSH8-F1
#
_entry.id   AF-A0A3S4HSH8-F1
#
_cell.length_a   1.000
_cell.length_b   1.000
_cell.length_c   1.000
_cell.angle_alpha   90.00
_cell.angle_beta   90.00
_cell.angle_gamma   90.00
#
_symmetry.space_group_name_H-M   'P 1'
#
loop_
_entity.id
_entity.type
_entity.pdbx_description
1 polymer ?
#
loop_
_entity_poly.entity_id
_entity_poly.type
_entity_poly.pdbx_seq_one_letter_code
_entity_poly.pdbx_strand_id
1 'polypeptide(L)'
;MSKYDLIARMNQCFNQLEAELGQLQQQILPLRLLAARVFSLPEIAKGNEHQPIEQIAVQQHLGQAARDLALEHYQRLFIHHNKQHVSSKAAVRLPGVICLAVERPQSLALQQQVQQINQLKAQLEHIITVESGLAPEQRFDFVHTHPAWPDYPERLPCHHPADQP
;
A
#
# COMPACT_ATOMS: atom_id res chain seq x y z
N MET A 1 25.59 5.20 11.86
CA MET A 1 25.12 5.51 10.49
C MET A 1 24.61 6.94 10.46
N SER A 2 24.86 7.69 9.40
CA SER A 2 24.30 9.04 9.27
C SER A 2 22.80 8.96 9.01
N LYS A 3 22.03 9.90 9.55
CA LYS A 3 20.59 10.04 9.29
C LYS A 3 20.28 10.11 7.78
N TYR A 4 21.20 10.69 7.00
CA TYR A 4 21.10 10.79 5.54
C TYR A 4 21.23 9.43 4.83
N ASP A 5 22.10 8.54 5.33
CA ASP A 5 22.27 7.19 4.74
C ASP A 5 21.01 6.35 4.92
N LEU A 6 20.35 6.49 6.08
CA LEU A 6 19.11 5.80 6.39
C LEU A 6 17.97 6.25 5.47
N ILE A 7 17.83 7.56 5.25
CA ILE A 7 16.82 8.13 4.35
C ILE A 7 17.05 7.66 2.92
N ALA A 8 18.31 7.67 2.45
CA ALA A 8 18.65 7.19 1.11
C ALA A 8 18.29 5.71 0.92
N ARG A 9 18.61 4.86 1.91
CA ARG A 9 18.25 3.43 1.90
C ARG A 9 16.73 3.21 1.92
N MET A 10 16.01 3.97 2.73
CA MET A 10 14.54 3.90 2.78
C MET A 10 13.93 4.22 1.42
N ASN A 11 14.35 5.34 0.80
CA ASN A 11 13.88 5.78 -0.50
C ASN A 11 14.21 4.76 -1.60
N GLN A 12 15.44 4.22 -1.59
CA GLN A 12 15.85 3.19 -2.54
C GLN A 12 15.00 1.92 -2.39
N CYS A 13 14.78 1.45 -1.16
CA CYS A 13 13.97 0.27 -0.88
C CYS A 13 12.52 0.45 -1.34
N PHE A 14 11.95 1.64 -1.10
CA PHE A 14 10.60 1.97 -1.54
C PHE A 14 10.47 2.02 -3.08
N ASN A 15 11.37 2.74 -3.76
CA ASN A 15 11.37 2.82 -5.23
C ASN A 15 11.55 1.44 -5.87
N GLN A 16 12.39 0.59 -5.26
CA GLN A 16 12.54 -0.78 -5.71
C GLN A 16 11.24 -1.58 -5.51
N LEU A 17 10.59 -1.46 -4.35
CA LEU A 17 9.30 -2.11 -4.10
C LEU A 17 8.24 -1.72 -5.15
N GLU A 18 8.13 -0.42 -5.46
CA GLU A 18 7.21 0.08 -6.49
C GLU A 18 7.53 -0.50 -7.88
N ALA A 19 8.81 -0.51 -8.26
CA ALA A 19 9.25 -1.10 -9.53
C ALA A 19 8.93 -2.60 -9.61
N GLU A 20 9.21 -3.38 -8.55
CA GLU A 20 8.93 -4.81 -8.52
C GLU A 20 7.42 -5.11 -8.56
N LEU A 21 6.58 -4.27 -7.95
CA LEU A 21 5.12 -4.37 -8.05
C LEU A 21 4.63 -4.08 -9.48
N GLY A 22 5.23 -3.09 -10.16
CA GLY A 22 4.99 -2.82 -11.57
C GLY A 22 5.37 -4.01 -12.46
N GLN A 23 6.54 -4.61 -12.23
CA GLN A 23 6.98 -5.81 -12.96
C GLN A 23 6.05 -7.00 -12.75
N LEU A 24 5.59 -7.24 -11.51
CA LEU A 24 4.61 -8.29 -11.22
C LEU A 24 3.32 -8.10 -12.02
N GLN A 25 2.82 -6.86 -12.12
CA GLN A 25 1.65 -6.55 -12.93
C GLN A 25 1.90 -6.89 -14.42
N GLN A 26 3.03 -6.48 -14.98
CA GLN A 26 3.39 -6.76 -16.38
C GLN A 26 3.51 -8.27 -16.65
N GLN A 27 3.99 -9.04 -15.67
CA GLN A 27 4.05 -10.51 -15.77
C GLN A 27 2.66 -11.16 -15.71
N ILE A 28 1.73 -10.60 -14.93
CA ILE A 28 0.38 -11.17 -14.75
C ILE A 28 -0.56 -10.86 -15.92
N LEU A 29 -0.50 -9.65 -16.47
CA LEU A 29 -1.41 -9.19 -17.54
C LEU A 29 -1.53 -10.13 -18.76
N PRO A 30 -0.44 -10.70 -19.31
CA PRO A 30 -0.52 -11.59 -20.48
C PRO A 30 -0.97 -13.02 -20.12
N LEU A 31 -1.04 -13.39 -18.84
CA LEU A 31 -1.40 -14.75 -18.44
C LEU A 31 -2.90 -15.00 -18.62
N ARG A 32 -3.23 -16.25 -18.97
CA ARG A 32 -4.62 -16.65 -19.16
C ARG A 32 -5.33 -16.70 -17.80
N LEU A 33 -6.34 -15.87 -17.64
CA LEU A 33 -7.20 -15.87 -16.46
C LEU A 33 -8.13 -17.09 -16.47
N LEU A 34 -8.07 -17.91 -15.42
CA LEU A 34 -8.97 -19.05 -15.21
C LEU A 34 -10.24 -18.62 -14.47
N ALA A 35 -10.05 -17.83 -13.41
CA ALA A 35 -11.12 -17.26 -12.61
C ALA A 35 -10.58 -16.06 -11.84
N ALA A 36 -11.41 -15.05 -11.60
CA ALA A 36 -11.12 -14.04 -10.59
C ALA A 36 -12.42 -13.58 -9.94
N ARG A 37 -12.32 -13.33 -8.64
CA ARG A 37 -13.39 -12.78 -7.83
C ARG A 37 -12.79 -11.94 -6.72
N VAL A 38 -13.16 -10.66 -6.70
CA VAL A 38 -12.78 -9.74 -5.63
C VAL A 38 -14.01 -8.97 -5.16
N PHE A 39 -13.92 -8.43 -3.95
CA PHE A 39 -15.02 -7.74 -3.30
C PHE A 39 -14.57 -6.38 -2.82
N SER A 40 -15.10 -5.32 -3.43
CA SER A 40 -14.84 -3.95 -2.99
C SER A 40 -15.67 -3.67 -1.74
N LEU A 41 -15.01 -3.13 -0.72
CA LEU A 41 -15.65 -2.67 0.50
C LEU A 41 -16.03 -1.18 0.36
N PRO A 42 -17.05 -0.71 1.09
CA PRO A 42 -17.45 0.69 1.05
C PRO A 42 -16.34 1.58 1.64
N GLU A 43 -16.17 2.76 1.08
CA GLU A 43 -15.22 3.75 1.59
C GLU A 43 -15.68 4.25 2.97
N ILE A 44 -14.76 4.30 3.93
CA ILE A 44 -15.03 4.91 5.25
C ILE A 44 -14.69 6.39 5.15
N ALA A 45 -15.70 7.24 5.26
CA ALA A 45 -15.52 8.68 5.32
C ALA A 45 -14.77 9.10 6.60
N LYS A 46 -13.93 10.13 6.49
CA LYS A 46 -13.28 10.76 7.66
C LYS A 46 -14.35 11.17 8.69
N GLY A 47 -14.16 10.77 9.95
CA GLY A 47 -15.11 11.02 11.04
C GLY A 47 -16.02 9.85 11.42
N ASN A 48 -16.20 8.85 10.52
CA ASN A 48 -16.97 7.63 10.82
C ASN A 48 -16.10 6.44 11.23
N GLU A 49 -14.80 6.67 11.47
CA GLU A 49 -13.81 5.62 11.77
C GLU A 49 -14.13 4.81 13.03
N HIS A 50 -14.89 5.40 13.96
CA HIS A 50 -15.21 4.80 15.26
C HIS A 50 -16.66 4.29 15.32
N GLN A 51 -17.43 4.38 14.23
CA GLN A 51 -18.80 3.86 14.20
C GLN A 51 -18.78 2.32 14.23
N PRO A 52 -19.69 1.70 15.01
CA PRO A 52 -19.80 0.25 15.03
C PRO A 52 -20.20 -0.27 13.64
N ILE A 53 -19.46 -1.27 13.16
CA ILE A 53 -19.73 -1.91 11.88
C ILE A 53 -20.64 -3.12 12.12
N GLU A 54 -21.94 -2.93 11.95
CA GLU A 54 -22.92 -4.03 12.09
C GLU A 54 -23.06 -4.84 10.79
N GLN A 55 -22.93 -4.17 9.64
CA GLN A 55 -23.03 -4.78 8.32
C GLN A 55 -22.07 -4.10 7.33
N ILE A 56 -21.42 -4.89 6.48
CA ILE A 56 -20.57 -4.40 5.39
C ILE A 56 -21.18 -4.85 4.07
N ALA A 57 -21.76 -3.89 3.33
CA ALA A 57 -22.24 -4.15 1.98
C ALA A 57 -21.05 -4.23 1.03
N VAL A 58 -20.78 -5.40 0.45
CA VAL A 58 -19.66 -5.61 -0.48
C VAL A 58 -20.14 -5.63 -1.92
N GLN A 59 -19.34 -5.05 -2.81
CA GLN A 59 -19.57 -5.13 -4.25
C GLN A 59 -18.68 -6.22 -4.85
N GLN A 60 -19.27 -7.22 -5.49
CA GLN A 60 -18.52 -8.28 -6.18
C GLN A 60 -18.08 -7.83 -7.56
N HIS A 61 -16.83 -8.16 -7.89
CA HIS A 61 -16.28 -8.05 -9.24
C HIS A 61 -15.81 -9.45 -9.69
N LEU A 62 -15.94 -9.75 -10.98
CA LEU A 62 -15.61 -11.05 -11.57
C LEU A 62 -14.73 -10.89 -12.81
N GLY A 63 -14.00 -11.94 -13.16
CA GLY A 63 -13.24 -12.03 -14.42
C GLY A 63 -12.18 -10.94 -14.56
N GLN A 64 -12.05 -10.34 -15.74
CA GLN A 64 -11.01 -9.34 -16.00
C GLN A 64 -11.14 -8.10 -15.11
N ALA A 65 -12.37 -7.63 -14.86
CA ALA A 65 -12.59 -6.50 -13.95
C ALA A 65 -12.05 -6.78 -12.54
N ALA A 66 -12.18 -8.02 -12.05
CA ALA A 66 -11.62 -8.42 -10.76
C ALA A 66 -10.09 -8.47 -10.76
N ARG A 67 -9.49 -8.96 -11.85
CA ARG A 67 -8.03 -8.98 -12.02
C ARG A 67 -7.47 -7.57 -12.05
N ASP A 68 -8.06 -6.69 -12.85
CA ASP A 68 -7.55 -5.34 -13.07
C ASP A 68 -7.63 -4.52 -11.78
N LEU A 69 -8.76 -4.60 -11.05
CA LEU A 69 -8.91 -3.99 -9.72
C LEU A 69 -7.88 -4.50 -8.70
N ALA A 70 -7.61 -5.81 -8.71
CA ALA A 70 -6.62 -6.38 -7.79
C ALA A 70 -5.19 -5.93 -8.12
N LEU A 71 -4.84 -5.84 -9.40
CA LEU A 71 -3.54 -5.36 -9.84
C LEU A 71 -3.34 -3.88 -9.51
N GLU A 72 -4.35 -3.05 -9.72
CA GLU A 72 -4.37 -1.65 -9.28
C GLU A 72 -4.23 -1.54 -7.76
N HIS A 73 -4.93 -2.41 -7.01
CA HIS A 73 -4.89 -2.41 -5.56
C HIS A 73 -3.50 -2.69 -4.99
N TYR A 74 -2.69 -3.53 -5.64
CA TYR A 74 -1.30 -3.77 -5.23
C TYR A 74 -0.39 -2.55 -5.36
N GLN A 75 -0.71 -1.62 -6.27
CA GLN A 75 0.05 -0.39 -6.52
C GLN A 75 -0.46 0.80 -5.70
N ARG A 76 -1.52 0.62 -4.91
CA ARG A 76 -2.13 1.66 -4.07
C ARG A 76 -1.30 1.93 -2.81
N LEU A 77 -0.07 2.41 -3.00
CA LEU A 77 0.92 2.63 -1.93
C LEU A 77 0.79 4.02 -1.28
N PHE A 78 0.27 5.01 -2.00
CA PHE A 78 0.12 6.39 -1.50
C PHE A 78 -1.32 6.74 -1.09
N ILE A 79 -1.45 7.59 -0.06
CA ILE A 79 -2.74 8.14 0.42
C ILE A 79 -3.41 9.02 -0.65
N HIS A 80 -2.65 9.65 -1.56
CA HIS A 80 -3.21 10.45 -2.67
C HIS A 80 -3.98 9.62 -3.70
N HIS A 81 -3.81 8.29 -3.72
CA HIS A 81 -4.67 7.41 -4.50
C HIS A 81 -6.08 7.27 -3.90
N ASN A 82 -6.31 7.79 -2.70
CA ASN A 82 -7.64 7.86 -2.09
C ASN A 82 -8.25 9.23 -2.38
N LYS A 83 -9.55 9.27 -2.67
CA LYS A 83 -10.31 10.54 -2.75
C LYS A 83 -10.12 11.32 -1.43
N GLN A 84 -10.03 12.65 -1.50
CA GLN A 84 -9.72 13.53 -0.35
C GLN A 84 -10.59 13.32 0.91
N HIS A 85 -11.78 12.73 0.73
CA HIS A 85 -12.76 12.45 1.79
C HIS A 85 -12.67 11.04 2.43
N VAL A 86 -11.80 10.16 1.93
CA VAL A 86 -11.60 8.81 2.47
C VAL A 86 -10.61 8.86 3.65
N SER A 87 -10.93 8.12 4.72
CA SER A 87 -10.04 8.00 5.87
C SER A 87 -8.66 7.45 5.47
N SER A 88 -7.60 8.08 5.98
CA SER A 88 -6.23 7.58 5.91
C SER A 88 -5.88 6.66 7.10
N LYS A 89 -6.79 6.52 8.08
CA LYS A 89 -6.66 5.65 9.24
C LYS A 89 -7.27 4.26 8.98
N ALA A 90 -8.30 4.20 8.14
CA ALA A 90 -8.91 2.95 7.71
C ALA A 90 -8.15 2.35 6.52
N ALA A 91 -7.74 1.09 6.66
CA ALA A 91 -7.12 0.36 5.55
C ALA A 91 -8.17 0.12 4.43
N VAL A 92 -7.82 0.50 3.20
CA VAL A 92 -8.58 0.10 2.01
C VAL A 92 -8.33 -1.39 1.78
N ARG A 93 -9.38 -2.20 1.73
CA ARG A 93 -9.28 -3.66 1.60
C ARG A 93 -10.04 -4.13 0.36
N LEU A 94 -9.41 -5.04 -0.40
CA LEU A 94 -10.01 -5.71 -1.55
C LEU A 94 -9.86 -7.23 -1.42
N PRO A 95 -10.64 -7.89 -0.54
CA PRO A 95 -10.58 -9.35 -0.39
C PRO A 95 -10.98 -10.07 -1.68
N GLY A 96 -10.32 -11.19 -1.98
CA GLY A 96 -10.61 -11.99 -3.15
C GLY A 96 -9.45 -12.86 -3.61
N VAL A 97 -9.58 -13.41 -4.81
CA VAL A 97 -8.57 -14.27 -5.44
C VAL A 97 -8.56 -14.09 -6.96
N ILE A 98 -7.37 -14.26 -7.55
CA ILE A 98 -7.14 -14.36 -8.99
C ILE A 98 -6.47 -15.72 -9.24
N CYS A 99 -7.02 -16.50 -10.15
CA CYS A 99 -6.50 -17.81 -10.56
C CYS A 99 -6.00 -17.70 -12.00
N LEU A 100 -4.71 -17.93 -12.21
CA LEU A 100 -4.05 -17.80 -13.51
C LEU A 100 -3.56 -19.16 -13.99
N ALA A 101 -3.66 -19.43 -15.29
CA ALA A 101 -2.98 -20.55 -15.90
C ALA A 101 -1.53 -20.15 -16.18
N VAL A 102 -0.60 -20.93 -15.64
CA VAL A 102 0.85 -20.69 -15.78
C VAL A 102 1.56 -21.98 -16.11
N GLU A 103 2.59 -21.87 -16.94
CA GLU A 103 3.58 -22.93 -17.12
C GLU A 103 4.59 -22.91 -15.98
N ARG A 104 5.34 -24.01 -15.82
CA ARG A 104 6.31 -24.16 -14.73
C ARG A 104 7.35 -23.02 -14.66
N PRO A 105 7.97 -22.57 -15.78
CA PRO A 105 8.90 -21.45 -15.74
C PRO A 105 8.24 -20.13 -15.28
N GLN A 106 7.01 -19.87 -15.75
CA GLN A 106 6.24 -18.68 -15.37
C GLN A 106 5.86 -18.70 -13.89
N SER A 107 5.42 -19.85 -13.39
CA SER A 107 5.10 -20.04 -11.97
C SER A 107 6.31 -19.76 -11.08
N LEU A 108 7.49 -20.27 -11.44
CA LEU A 108 8.71 -20.04 -10.67
C LEU A 108 9.11 -18.56 -10.69
N ALA A 109 9.05 -17.90 -11.85
CA ALA A 109 9.35 -16.48 -11.97
C ALA A 109 8.40 -15.62 -11.12
N LEU A 110 7.09 -15.89 -11.16
CA LEU A 110 6.10 -15.20 -10.35
C LEU A 110 6.32 -15.42 -8.84
N GLN A 111 6.66 -16.65 -8.43
CA GLN A 111 6.94 -16.95 -7.02
C GLN A 111 8.17 -16.19 -6.52
N GLN A 112 9.23 -16.13 -7.33
CA GLN A 112 10.43 -15.34 -7.02
C GLN A 112 10.10 -13.85 -6.94
N GLN A 113 9.30 -13.33 -7.87
CA GLN A 113 8.86 -11.94 -7.87
C GLN A 113 8.07 -11.59 -6.60
N VAL A 114 7.10 -12.44 -6.21
CA VAL A 114 6.32 -12.25 -4.98
C VAL A 114 7.20 -12.32 -3.74
N GLN A 115 8.17 -13.24 -3.71
CA GLN A 115 9.11 -13.36 -2.60
C GLN A 115 9.98 -12.10 -2.46
N GLN A 116 10.51 -11.58 -3.58
CA GLN A 116 11.31 -10.35 -3.61
C GLN A 116 10.51 -9.15 -3.09
N ILE A 117 9.26 -8.98 -3.54
CA ILE A 117 8.35 -7.93 -3.06
C ILE A 117 8.14 -8.04 -1.54
N ASN A 118 7.91 -9.25 -1.03
CA ASN A 118 7.68 -9.45 0.40
C ASN A 118 8.94 -9.20 1.23
N GLN A 119 10.13 -9.52 0.70
CA GLN A 119 11.41 -9.19 1.34
C GLN A 119 11.63 -7.67 1.40
N LEU A 120 11.34 -6.94 0.31
CA LEU A 120 11.43 -5.48 0.29
C LEU A 120 10.46 -4.83 1.28
N LYS A 121 9.22 -5.36 1.41
CA LYS A 121 8.26 -4.90 2.43
C LYS A 121 8.80 -5.07 3.85
N ALA A 122 9.34 -6.26 4.16
CA ALA A 122 9.92 -6.54 5.47
C ALA A 122 11.17 -5.68 5.75
N GLN A 123 11.99 -5.44 4.73
CA GLN A 123 13.16 -4.56 4.82
C GLN A 123 12.75 -3.11 5.10
N LEU A 124 11.74 -2.59 4.38
CA LEU A 124 11.22 -1.25 4.59
C LEU A 124 10.68 -1.09 6.02
N GLU A 125 9.92 -2.08 6.50
CA GLU A 125 9.44 -2.12 7.89
C GLU A 125 10.62 -2.06 8.87
N HIS A 126 11.64 -2.90 8.68
CA HIS A 126 12.82 -2.94 9.54
C HIS A 126 13.60 -1.62 9.57
N ILE A 127 13.77 -0.97 8.40
CA ILE A 127 14.42 0.35 8.30
C ILE A 127 13.67 1.38 9.15
N ILE A 128 12.33 1.38 9.07
CA ILE A 128 11.47 2.35 9.75
C ILE A 128 11.37 2.06 11.25
N THR A 129 11.23 0.80 11.67
CA THR A 129 10.91 0.46 13.06
C THR A 129 12.12 0.16 13.94
N VAL A 130 13.23 -0.31 13.35
CA VAL A 130 14.42 -0.74 14.08
C VAL A 130 15.62 0.15 13.77
N GLU A 131 16.03 0.25 12.51
CA GLU A 131 17.26 0.97 12.15
C GLU A 131 17.16 2.49 12.38
N SER A 132 15.96 3.04 12.31
CA SER A 132 15.72 4.46 12.60
C SER A 132 16.00 4.85 14.04
N GLY A 133 15.91 3.89 14.98
CA GLY A 133 15.99 4.15 16.42
C GLY A 133 14.89 5.11 16.93
N LEU A 134 13.86 5.39 16.14
CA LEU A 134 12.82 6.35 16.46
C LEU A 134 11.75 5.74 17.36
N ALA A 135 11.34 6.52 18.36
CA ALA A 135 10.14 6.23 19.13
C ALA A 135 8.91 6.17 18.19
N PRO A 136 7.89 5.33 18.48
CA PRO A 136 6.74 5.14 17.60
C PRO A 136 6.07 6.44 17.12
N GLU A 137 5.98 7.43 18.01
CA GLU A 137 5.40 8.74 17.75
C GLU A 137 6.21 9.65 16.82
N GLN A 138 7.51 9.38 16.63
CA GLN A 138 8.37 10.12 15.70
C GLN A 138 8.47 9.47 14.32
N ARG A 139 8.00 8.22 14.17
CA ARG A 139 8.10 7.46 12.91
C ARG A 139 7.22 8.05 11.82
N PHE A 140 6.01 8.52 12.18
CA PHE A 140 5.09 9.12 11.22
C PHE A 140 5.70 10.36 10.59
N ASP A 141 6.15 11.32 11.40
CA ASP A 141 6.77 12.55 10.90
C ASP A 141 8.05 12.25 10.12
N PHE A 142 8.90 11.33 10.58
CA PHE A 142 10.13 10.98 9.88
C PHE A 142 9.89 10.47 8.47
N VAL A 143 8.93 9.55 8.31
CA VAL A 143 8.50 9.04 7.01
C VAL A 143 7.93 10.20 6.19
N HIS A 144 6.99 10.98 6.70
CA HIS A 144 6.31 12.01 5.89
C HIS A 144 7.12 13.29 5.62
N THR A 145 8.28 13.48 6.27
CA THR A 145 9.12 14.70 6.10
C THR A 145 10.37 14.54 5.24
N HIS A 146 10.76 13.32 4.87
CA HIS A 146 11.96 13.09 4.06
C HIS A 146 11.58 12.50 2.70
N PRO A 147 11.89 13.16 1.57
CA PRO A 147 11.22 12.88 0.30
C PRO A 147 11.75 11.61 -0.39
N ALA A 148 10.94 10.54 -0.41
CA ALA A 148 10.66 9.74 -1.62
C ALA A 148 9.26 10.06 -2.21
N TRP A 149 8.50 10.95 -1.57
CA TRP A 149 7.14 11.34 -1.91
C TRP A 149 7.16 12.63 -2.74
N PRO A 150 6.92 12.61 -4.07
CA PRO A 150 7.07 13.80 -4.90
C PRO A 150 5.94 14.84 -4.73
N ASP A 151 4.86 14.54 -4.01
CA ASP A 151 3.65 15.39 -3.96
C ASP A 151 3.10 15.57 -2.53
N TYR A 152 3.91 16.12 -1.63
CA TYR A 152 3.39 16.69 -0.37
C TYR A 152 3.07 18.18 -0.61
N PRO A 153 1.81 18.59 -0.82
CA PRO A 153 1.47 20.01 -0.69
C PRO A 153 1.67 20.41 0.78
N GLU A 154 2.17 21.62 0.97
CA GLU A 154 2.56 22.24 2.23
C GLU A 154 1.71 21.83 3.44
N ARG A 155 2.40 21.58 4.55
CA ARG A 155 1.85 21.38 5.89
C ARG A 155 0.74 22.41 6.15
N LEU A 156 -0.51 21.97 6.17
CA LEU A 156 -1.53 22.68 6.93
C LEU A 156 -1.22 22.44 8.42
N PRO A 157 -1.04 23.49 9.23
CA PRO A 157 -0.72 23.32 10.64
C PRO A 157 -1.90 22.63 11.31
N CYS A 158 -1.65 21.46 11.90
CA CYS A 158 -2.57 20.85 12.85
C CYS A 158 -2.61 21.76 14.08
N HIS A 159 -3.60 22.66 14.14
CA HIS A 159 -3.93 23.36 15.36
C HIS A 159 -4.29 22.31 16.42
N HIS A 160 -3.40 22.11 17.37
CA HIS A 160 -3.77 21.63 18.70
C HIS A 160 -4.76 22.64 19.28
N PRO A 161 -5.97 22.25 19.74
CA PRO A 161 -6.69 23.07 20.67
C PRO A 161 -5.91 23.00 21.99
N ALA A 162 -4.97 23.94 22.14
CA ALA A 162 -4.49 24.35 23.44
C ALA A 162 -5.71 24.87 24.21
N ASP A 163 -6.03 24.16 25.29
CA ASP A 163 -6.12 24.75 26.62
C ASP A 163 -6.68 26.18 26.63
N GLN A 164 -7.98 26.31 26.91
CA GLN A 164 -8.52 27.55 27.45
C GLN A 164 -9.45 27.23 28.62
N PRO A 165 -9.40 28.08 29.67
CA PRO A 165 -9.88 27.80 31.02
C PRO A 165 -11.40 27.84 31.19
#